data_AF-A0A485NHG5-F1
#
_entry.id   AF-A0A485NHG5-F1
#
_cell.length_a   1.000
_cell.length_b   1.000
_cell.length_c   1.000
_cell.angle_alpha   90.00
_cell.angle_beta   90.00
_cell.angle_gamma   90.00
#
_symmetry.space_group_name_H-M   'P 1'
#
loop_
_entity.id
_entity.type
_entity.pdbx_description
1 polymer ?
#
loop_
_entity_poly.entity_id
_entity_poly.type
_entity_poly.pdbx_seq_one_letter_code
_entity_poly.pdbx_strand_id
1 'polypeptide(L)'
;MAPLQLPSMIIHQDFISYDEMFSDIYKIQEIADPLCLEVEGKMVRRTVNNMDDSLTGGRAAEQVKHILANFKSYQFFIDENMDPDGMVALLDYHKDGVTPYVIFFKDGLEMEKC
;
A
#
# COMPACT_ATOMS: atom_id res chain seq x y z
N MET A 1 -15.26 0.33 -37.95
CA MET A 1 -14.26 0.64 -36.91
C MET A 1 -14.93 0.37 -35.57
N ALA A 2 -14.51 -0.67 -34.85
CA ALA A 2 -15.02 -0.89 -33.50
C ALA A 2 -14.51 0.25 -32.59
N PRO A 3 -15.32 0.81 -31.68
CA PRO A 3 -14.82 1.79 -30.73
C PRO A 3 -13.71 1.12 -29.89
N LEU A 4 -12.58 1.82 -29.75
CA LEU A 4 -11.54 1.42 -28.82
C LEU A 4 -12.15 1.50 -27.41
N GLN A 5 -12.46 0.36 -26.81
CA GLN A 5 -12.84 0.28 -25.41
C GLN A 5 -11.63 0.81 -24.61
N LEU A 6 -11.78 1.96 -23.95
CA LEU A 6 -10.76 2.42 -23.00
C LEU A 6 -10.58 1.34 -21.93
N PRO A 7 -9.35 1.07 -21.46
CA PRO A 7 -9.17 0.17 -20.34
C PRO A 7 -9.90 0.78 -19.15
N SER A 8 -10.96 0.09 -18.70
CA SER A 8 -11.68 0.42 -17.48
C SER A 8 -10.77 0.14 -16.30
N MET A 9 -10.61 1.10 -15.40
CA MET A 9 -9.82 0.94 -14.17
C MET A 9 -10.59 0.06 -13.19
N ILE A 10 -9.90 -0.82 -12.46
CA ILE A 10 -10.51 -1.66 -11.42
C ILE A 10 -10.01 -1.21 -10.06
N ILE A 11 -10.94 -0.87 -9.18
CA ILE A 11 -10.70 -0.49 -7.79
C ILE A 11 -11.04 -1.67 -6.89
N HIS A 12 -10.18 -1.96 -5.91
CA HIS A 12 -10.38 -2.98 -4.89
C HIS A 12 -10.70 -2.28 -3.58
N GLN A 13 -11.93 -2.44 -3.13
CA GLN A 13 -12.45 -1.85 -1.89
C GLN A 13 -12.46 -2.91 -0.79
N ASP A 14 -12.28 -2.48 0.46
CA ASP A 14 -12.55 -3.35 1.61
C ASP A 14 -14.04 -3.69 1.65
N PHE A 15 -14.35 -4.98 1.77
CA PHE A 15 -15.72 -5.47 1.86
C PHE A 15 -16.43 -5.01 3.14
N ILE A 16 -15.67 -4.68 4.20
CA ILE A 16 -16.23 -4.25 5.49
C ILE A 16 -16.42 -2.74 5.54
N SER A 17 -15.37 -1.96 5.31
CA SER A 17 -15.45 -0.49 5.43
C SER A 17 -15.91 0.21 4.15
N TYR A 18 -15.91 -0.48 3.00
CA TYR A 18 -16.15 0.07 1.66
C TYR A 18 -15.11 1.10 1.20
N ASP A 19 -14.00 1.25 1.92
CA ASP A 19 -12.93 2.15 1.54
C ASP A 19 -12.07 1.55 0.41
N GLU A 20 -11.57 2.42 -0.47
CA GLU A 20 -10.62 2.03 -1.51
C GLU A 20 -9.28 1.63 -0.88
N MET A 21 -8.83 0.40 -1.14
CA MET A 21 -7.55 -0.09 -0.67
C MET A 21 -6.45 0.08 -1.73
N PHE A 22 -6.74 -0.30 -2.98
CA PHE A 22 -5.83 -0.15 -4.12
C PHE A 22 -6.55 -0.33 -5.46
N SER A 23 -5.85 -0.01 -6.56
CA SER A 23 -6.33 -0.20 -7.93
C SER A 23 -5.40 -1.06 -8.78
N ASP A 24 -5.89 -1.53 -9.91
CA ASP A 24 -5.18 -2.37 -10.89
C ASP A 24 -4.07 -1.64 -11.68
N ILE A 25 -3.79 -0.38 -11.36
CA ILE A 25 -2.63 0.36 -11.88
C ILE A 25 -1.30 -0.21 -11.35
N TYR A 26 -1.34 -0.90 -10.21
CA TYR A 26 -0.20 -1.57 -9.62
C TYR A 26 -0.13 -3.03 -10.09
N LYS A 27 1.05 -3.62 -10.01
CA LYS A 27 1.23 -5.03 -10.34
C LYS A 27 0.68 -5.89 -9.19
N ILE A 28 -0.32 -6.71 -9.49
CA ILE A 28 -1.01 -7.58 -8.53
C ILE A 28 -0.66 -9.05 -8.81
N GLN A 29 -0.35 -9.82 -7.78
CA GLN A 29 -0.08 -11.26 -7.86
C GLN A 29 -0.88 -12.02 -6.80
N GLU A 30 -1.49 -13.15 -7.16
CA GLU A 30 -2.12 -14.04 -6.18
C GLU A 30 -1.05 -14.90 -5.51
N ILE A 31 -1.10 -14.98 -4.18
CA ILE A 31 -0.16 -15.77 -3.36
C ILE A 31 -0.94 -16.62 -2.35
N ALA A 32 -0.23 -17.56 -1.70
CA ALA A 32 -0.77 -18.41 -0.64
C ALA A 32 -2.06 -19.16 -1.00
N ASP A 33 -2.02 -19.95 -2.09
CA ASP A 33 -3.16 -20.72 -2.58
C ASP A 33 -4.44 -19.87 -2.74
N PRO A 34 -4.49 -19.10 -3.83
CA PRO A 34 -5.15 -17.79 -4.05
C PRO A 34 -5.83 -17.05 -2.88
N LEU A 35 -5.39 -17.19 -1.64
CA LEU A 35 -6.04 -16.55 -0.49
C LEU A 35 -5.72 -15.05 -0.38
N CYS A 36 -4.51 -14.66 -0.80
CA CYS A 36 -4.03 -13.29 -0.64
C CYS A 36 -3.59 -12.68 -1.97
N LEU A 37 -3.71 -11.35 -2.05
CA LEU A 37 -3.21 -10.53 -3.14
C LEU A 37 -1.96 -9.78 -2.68
N GLU A 38 -0.88 -9.91 -3.42
CA GLU A 38 0.33 -9.11 -3.28
C GLU A 38 0.26 -7.96 -4.29
N VAL A 39 0.35 -6.73 -3.80
CA VAL A 39 0.31 -5.50 -4.61
C VAL A 39 1.67 -4.82 -4.53
N GLU A 40 2.42 -4.84 -5.63
CA GLU A 40 3.76 -4.26 -5.71
C GLU A 40 3.67 -2.73 -5.80
N GLY A 41 4.18 -2.05 -4.78
CA GLY A 41 4.24 -0.60 -4.70
C GLY A 41 5.55 -0.03 -5.23
N LYS A 42 5.63 1.30 -5.27
CA LYS A 42 6.87 2.02 -5.58
C LYS A 42 7.23 2.96 -4.45
N MET A 43 8.46 2.87 -3.95
CA MET A 43 8.95 3.84 -2.96
C MET A 43 9.13 5.21 -3.61
N VAL A 44 8.35 6.20 -3.17
CA VAL A 44 8.45 7.59 -3.62
C VAL A 44 9.11 8.43 -2.53
N ARG A 45 10.16 9.17 -2.90
CA ARG A 45 10.80 10.15 -2.01
C ARG A 45 10.30 11.54 -2.38
N ARG A 46 9.71 12.24 -1.41
CA ARG A 46 9.40 13.68 -1.53
C ARG A 46 10.41 14.47 -0.72
N THR A 47 11.23 15.29 -1.37
CA THR A 47 12.02 16.33 -0.70
C THR A 47 11.11 17.52 -0.44
N VAL A 48 10.88 17.84 0.82
CA VAL A 48 10.09 19.02 1.19
C VAL A 48 11.05 20.22 1.19
N ASN A 49 11.05 20.97 0.09
CA ASN A 49 12.02 22.07 -0.09
C ASN A 49 11.71 23.33 0.73
N ASN A 50 10.64 23.38 1.56
CA ASN A 50 10.27 24.57 2.33
C ASN A 50 9.51 24.22 3.63
N MET A 51 10.16 23.53 4.58
CA MET A 51 9.71 23.52 5.98
C MET A 51 10.85 24.04 6.83
N ASP A 52 10.55 25.02 7.69
CA ASP A 52 11.50 25.53 8.66
C ASP A 52 12.10 24.36 9.47
N ASP A 53 13.43 24.22 9.39
CA ASP A 53 14.26 23.21 10.06
C ASP A 53 14.05 23.13 11.59
N SER A 54 13.23 24.03 12.16
CA SER A 54 12.79 24.00 13.54
C SER A 54 11.78 22.89 13.87
N LEU A 55 10.98 22.41 12.90
CA LEU A 55 9.93 21.40 13.15
C LEU A 55 10.42 19.96 12.95
N THR A 56 11.41 19.75 12.08
CA THR A 56 12.05 18.44 11.82
C THR A 56 13.51 18.47 12.23
N GLY A 57 13.77 18.70 13.53
CA GLY A 57 15.12 18.69 14.08
C GLY A 57 15.88 17.42 13.66
N GLY A 58 17.10 17.56 13.15
CA GLY A 58 17.89 16.52 12.45
C GLY A 58 18.05 15.15 13.15
N ARG A 59 17.65 15.03 14.41
CA ARG A 59 17.49 13.76 15.13
C ARG A 59 16.35 12.90 14.59
N ALA A 60 15.24 13.48 14.11
CA ALA A 60 14.12 12.73 13.56
C ALA A 60 14.53 11.94 12.30
N ALA A 61 15.33 12.55 11.42
CA ALA A 61 15.84 11.90 10.22
C ALA A 61 16.80 10.73 10.53
N GLU A 62 17.66 10.87 11.54
CA GLU A 62 18.52 9.77 12.01
C GLU A 62 17.73 8.67 12.73
N GLN A 63 16.75 9.05 13.54
CA GLN A 63 15.87 8.10 14.25
C GLN A 63 15.03 7.30 13.24
N VAL A 64 14.52 7.92 12.18
CA VAL A 64 13.80 7.22 11.10
C VAL A 64 14.72 6.21 10.40
N LYS A 65 15.97 6.57 10.09
CA LYS A 65 16.96 5.62 9.54
C LYS A 65 17.23 4.44 10.49
N HIS A 66 17.35 4.70 11.78
CA HIS A 66 17.58 3.68 12.80
C HIS A 66 16.36 2.78 13.02
N ILE A 67 15.15 3.33 12.97
CA ILE A 67 13.90 2.58 13.06
C ILE A 67 13.74 1.68 11.82
N LEU A 68 13.94 2.23 10.62
CA LEU A 68 13.89 1.47 9.37
C LEU A 68 14.91 0.31 9.31
N ALA A 69 16.08 0.48 9.92
CA ALA A 69 17.10 -0.59 9.98
C ALA A 69 16.71 -1.76 10.90
N ASN A 70 15.79 -1.55 11.85
CA ASN A 70 15.46 -2.53 12.90
C ASN A 70 14.03 -3.09 12.81
N PHE A 71 13.19 -2.62 11.88
CA PHE A 71 11.77 -3.00 11.78
C PHE A 71 11.55 -4.13 10.77
N LYS A 72 12.12 -5.32 10.99
CA LYS A 72 11.88 -6.49 10.13
C LYS A 72 10.87 -7.45 10.76
N SER A 73 9.58 -7.22 10.53
CA SER A 73 8.51 -8.21 10.78
C SER A 73 7.13 -7.83 10.22
N TYR A 74 7.00 -7.07 9.12
CA TYR A 74 5.75 -6.46 8.62
C TYR A 74 5.35 -5.15 9.31
N GLN A 75 4.89 -4.18 8.50
CA GLN A 75 4.16 -2.98 8.94
C GLN A 75 2.67 -3.17 8.63
N PHE A 76 1.79 -2.79 9.56
CA PHE A 76 0.34 -2.95 9.43
C PHE A 76 -0.29 -1.61 9.04
N PHE A 77 -1.15 -1.63 8.03
CA PHE A 77 -1.96 -0.49 7.59
C PHE A 77 -3.44 -0.81 7.74
N ILE A 78 -4.21 0.20 8.09
CA ILE A 78 -5.68 0.18 8.07
C ILE A 78 -6.15 1.16 7.01
N ASP A 79 -7.44 1.09 6.66
CA ASP A 79 -8.08 1.99 5.71
C ASP A 79 -8.03 3.47 6.13
N GLU A 80 -8.53 4.35 5.25
CA GLU A 80 -8.52 5.80 5.47
C GLU A 80 -9.42 6.22 6.63
N ASN A 81 -10.55 5.54 6.81
CA ASN A 81 -11.50 5.83 7.89
C ASN A 81 -11.10 5.24 9.24
N MET A 82 -10.02 4.45 9.28
CA MET A 82 -9.49 3.78 10.45
C MET A 82 -10.55 2.89 11.13
N ASP A 83 -11.34 2.16 10.33
CA ASP A 83 -12.36 1.26 10.85
C ASP A 83 -11.69 0.10 11.62
N PRO A 84 -11.99 -0.09 12.92
CA PRO A 84 -11.40 -1.17 13.70
C PRO A 84 -11.84 -2.57 13.25
N ASP A 85 -12.98 -2.68 12.55
CA ASP A 85 -13.49 -3.93 11.99
C ASP A 85 -13.05 -4.13 10.53
N GLY A 86 -12.46 -3.10 9.92
CA GLY A 86 -11.95 -3.11 8.55
C GLY A 86 -10.67 -3.94 8.37
N MET A 87 -10.27 -4.07 7.12
CA MET A 87 -9.13 -4.88 6.74
C MET A 87 -7.79 -4.27 7.16
N VAL A 88 -6.93 -5.12 7.72
CA VAL A 88 -5.54 -4.79 8.00
C VAL A 88 -4.66 -5.29 6.85
N ALA A 89 -3.99 -4.36 6.16
CA ALA A 89 -3.04 -4.65 5.10
C ALA A 89 -1.61 -4.79 5.64
N LEU A 90 -0.84 -5.73 5.07
CA LEU A 90 0.52 -6.04 5.54
C LEU A 90 1.55 -5.55 4.54
N LEU A 91 2.36 -4.56 4.92
CA LEU A 91 3.48 -4.09 4.11
C LEU A 91 4.77 -4.83 4.49
N ASP A 92 5.49 -5.30 3.48
CA ASP A 92 6.88 -5.74 3.60
C ASP A 92 7.68 -5.34 2.35
N TYR A 93 8.95 -5.71 2.33
CA TYR A 93 9.87 -5.44 1.22
C TYR A 93 10.36 -6.74 0.61
N HIS A 94 10.45 -6.78 -0.72
CA HIS A 94 11.05 -7.91 -1.42
C HIS A 94 12.51 -8.14 -0.97
N LYS A 95 13.10 -9.25 -1.42
CA LYS A 95 14.49 -9.63 -1.08
C LYS A 95 15.52 -8.54 -1.41
N ASP A 96 15.19 -7.60 -2.29
CA ASP A 96 16.01 -6.45 -2.63
C ASP A 96 16.05 -5.36 -1.53
N GLY A 97 15.11 -5.39 -0.58
CA GLY A 97 14.95 -4.41 0.49
C GLY A 97 14.54 -3.02 0.02
N VAL A 98 14.10 -2.87 -1.24
CA VAL A 98 13.79 -1.58 -1.86
C VAL A 98 12.37 -1.56 -2.40
N THR A 99 11.89 -2.66 -2.97
CA THR A 99 10.57 -2.76 -3.58
C THR A 99 9.54 -3.12 -2.50
N PRO A 100 8.66 -2.19 -2.10
CA PRO A 100 7.60 -2.49 -1.14
C PRO A 100 6.49 -3.29 -1.83
N TYR A 101 5.86 -4.19 -1.08
CA TYR A 101 4.63 -4.85 -1.48
C TYR A 101 3.66 -4.90 -0.31
N VAL A 102 2.37 -4.83 -0.62
CA VAL A 102 1.30 -4.91 0.38
C VAL A 102 0.48 -6.17 0.14
N ILE A 103 0.25 -6.94 1.19
CA ILE A 103 -0.59 -8.14 1.15
C ILE A 103 -1.99 -7.78 1.65
N PHE A 104 -3.00 -8.19 0.89
CA PHE A 104 -4.42 -8.11 1.22
C PHE A 104 -5.07 -9.49 1.21
N PHE A 105 -6.10 -9.71 2.03
CA PHE A 105 -6.93 -10.91 1.95
C PHE A 105 -7.93 -10.78 0.81
N LYS A 106 -7.89 -11.70 -0.14
CA LYS A 106 -8.72 -11.63 -1.36
C LYS A 106 -10.21 -11.67 -1.04
N ASP A 107 -10.61 -12.51 -0.08
CA ASP A 107 -12.01 -12.66 0.34
C ASP A 107 -12.56 -11.43 1.08
N GLY A 108 -11.68 -10.52 1.52
CA GLY A 108 -12.06 -9.26 2.15
C GLY A 108 -12.17 -8.09 1.15
N LEU A 109 -12.06 -8.33 -0.15
CA LEU A 109 -12.08 -7.27 -1.16
C LEU A 109 -13.27 -7.40 -2.12
N GLU A 110 -13.86 -6.26 -2.49
CA GLU A 110 -14.82 -6.13 -3.58
C GLU A 110 -14.20 -5.36 -4.76
N MET A 111 -14.46 -5.81 -5.99
CA MET A 111 -13.93 -5.20 -7.21
C MET A 111 -14.97 -4.30 -7.88
N GLU A 112 -14.67 -3.01 -7.99
CA GLU A 112 -15.48 -2.05 -8.74
C GLU A 112 -14.78 -1.68 -10.07
N LYS A 113 -15.56 -1.63 -11.15
CA LYS A 113 -15.07 -1.25 -12.48
C LYS A 113 -15.53 0.17 -12.83
N CYS A 114 -14.57 1.07 -13.03
CA CYS A 114 -14.78 2.47 -13.39
C CYS A 114 -14.56 2.77 -14.88
#